data_AF-A0A7M7M4R8-F1
#
_entry.id   AF-A0A7M7M4R8-F1
#
_cell.length_a   1.000
_cell.length_b   1.000
_cell.length_c   1.000
_cell.angle_alpha   90.00
_cell.angle_beta   90.00
_cell.angle_gamma   90.00
#
_symmetry.space_group_name_H-M   'P 1'
#
loop_
_entity.id
_entity.type
_entity.pdbx_description
1 polymer ?
#
loop_
_entity_poly.entity_id
_entity_poly.type
_entity_poly.pdbx_seq_one_letter_code
_entity_poly.pdbx_strand_id
1 'polypeptide(L)'
;MGKGEDVLLVMNNVRHKKNDGALYIMASRVAWMPDGKEVLAISHNYADIKLQKISSEGKAKVQLQVVLNNNESTTFRFINPEGQKAQISDRNQVKDLLMQLLPKFKKKISNDLEEKQKILQEDPKLCELYTNLVVGKIIPAEKFWQTYMPKKEPPQPIGVTGSFLVDVKPEASDGGAGFKYNLTTDTIDNIFKTYPAVEAKYLDYVPHRMSESEFWTAFFQSHYFHRDRLTLGSKDLFAECSRQDESEMRTAVSKTLANPLFDLRLHADTDFSDLVSTPATMDTSKLTPNQALIRRFNHHSLMVVKSSGIQEGSAADAKKARIMDKVDYPDLENPPLAGVRLDLERADKYQTGPIADAVDHVPMAEAEGALTTISAIVSRWSPAPRQALLPSAAALAALGDLSPGGLLMKTTGGQKGAVKVKGAVPEAVARELVHVQMELSELLRHLWHCFPVTSGELEKKLENSKASLENFRYRRFIPFQENLQQNYQNSELTMHMAEMIEAALNKYHNWRKKRHIGFSLAPPPAPQDTSVPVLDL
;
A
#
# COMPACT_ATOMS: atom_id res chain seq x y z
N MET A 1 -20.96 24.69 -10.07
CA MET A 1 -20.62 25.62 -8.96
C MET A 1 -19.33 25.13 -8.33
N GLY A 2 -18.22 25.85 -8.54
CA GLY A 2 -16.92 25.49 -7.97
C GLY A 2 -16.95 25.66 -6.45
N LYS A 3 -16.41 24.69 -5.73
CA LYS A 3 -16.20 24.79 -4.27
C LYS A 3 -15.41 26.07 -4.00
N GLY A 4 -15.96 26.98 -3.21
CA GLY A 4 -15.26 28.19 -2.77
C GLY A 4 -13.97 27.78 -2.07
N GLU A 5 -12.85 28.37 -2.46
CA GLU A 5 -11.58 28.16 -1.78
C GLU A 5 -11.62 28.89 -0.42
N ASP A 6 -11.23 28.19 0.65
CA ASP A 6 -11.17 28.78 1.98
C ASP A 6 -10.06 29.84 2.04
N VAL A 7 -10.45 31.07 2.39
CA VAL A 7 -9.55 32.21 2.55
C VAL A 7 -9.12 32.27 4.02
N LEU A 8 -7.82 32.08 4.26
CA LEU A 8 -7.25 32.06 5.60
C LEU A 8 -6.89 33.46 6.12
N LEU A 9 -6.42 34.34 5.23
CA LEU A 9 -6.04 35.70 5.58
C LEU A 9 -6.17 36.63 4.37
N VAL A 10 -6.66 37.85 4.60
CA VAL A 10 -6.75 38.91 3.58
C VAL A 10 -6.04 40.16 4.10
N MET A 11 -5.17 40.73 3.26
CA MET A 11 -4.44 41.97 3.56
C MET A 11 -4.71 42.99 2.46
N ASN A 12 -5.56 43.98 2.72
CA ASN A 12 -6.07 44.91 1.72
C ASN A 12 -5.06 45.98 1.25
N ASN A 13 -4.02 46.26 2.05
CA ASN A 13 -3.10 47.38 1.79
C ASN A 13 -1.74 46.89 1.24
N VAL A 14 -1.75 46.15 0.13
CA VAL A 14 -0.55 45.51 -0.45
C VAL A 14 -0.31 45.92 -1.91
N ARG A 15 0.82 46.60 -2.15
CA ARG A 15 1.23 47.08 -3.47
C ARG A 15 2.15 46.08 -4.18
N HIS A 16 1.85 45.77 -5.45
CA HIS A 16 2.73 45.00 -6.35
C HIS A 16 2.93 45.74 -7.69
N LYS A 17 4.19 45.87 -8.15
CA LYS A 17 4.58 46.55 -9.41
C LYS A 17 3.81 47.87 -9.70
N LYS A 18 3.66 48.71 -8.67
CA LYS A 18 2.97 50.04 -8.66
C LYS A 18 1.44 50.03 -8.56
N ASN A 19 0.79 48.87 -8.55
CA ASN A 19 -0.66 48.77 -8.36
C ASN A 19 -0.98 48.44 -6.90
N ASP A 20 -1.96 49.13 -6.35
CA ASP A 20 -2.54 48.84 -5.03
C ASP A 20 -3.56 47.71 -5.13
N GLY A 21 -3.73 46.96 -4.05
CA GLY A 21 -4.57 45.79 -4.05
C GLY A 21 -4.45 44.95 -2.78
N ALA A 22 -5.20 43.85 -2.75
CA ALA A 22 -5.30 42.94 -1.62
C ALA A 22 -4.53 41.64 -1.86
N LEU A 23 -3.75 41.20 -0.86
CA LEU A 23 -3.10 39.90 -0.83
C LEU A 23 -3.97 38.90 -0.08
N TYR A 24 -4.25 37.77 -0.72
CA TYR A 24 -5.06 36.66 -0.22
C TYR A 24 -4.15 35.46 0.06
N ILE A 25 -4.23 34.95 1.28
CA ILE A 25 -3.64 33.68 1.67
C ILE A 25 -4.78 32.68 1.75
N MET A 26 -4.84 31.77 0.78
CA MET A 26 -5.88 30.74 0.67
C MET A 26 -5.33 29.40 1.16
N ALA A 27 -6.19 28.39 1.36
CA ALA A 27 -5.75 27.08 1.85
C ALA A 27 -4.68 26.38 0.99
N SER A 28 -4.65 26.63 -0.32
CA SER A 28 -3.78 25.96 -1.29
C SER A 28 -2.80 26.88 -2.02
N ARG A 29 -2.98 28.21 -1.95
CA ARG A 29 -2.25 29.17 -2.78
C ARG A 29 -2.19 30.56 -2.17
N VAL A 30 -1.20 31.34 -2.61
CA VAL A 30 -1.12 32.78 -2.38
C VAL A 30 -1.62 33.49 -3.63
N ALA A 31 -2.55 34.42 -3.49
CA ALA A 31 -3.06 35.19 -4.60
C ALA A 31 -3.06 36.68 -4.30
N TRP A 32 -2.93 37.53 -5.32
CA TRP A 32 -3.01 38.98 -5.17
C TRP A 32 -3.97 39.57 -6.20
N MET A 33 -4.84 40.46 -5.73
CA MET A 33 -5.88 41.12 -6.50
C MET A 33 -5.62 42.63 -6.52
N PRO A 34 -5.52 43.27 -7.70
CA PRO A 34 -5.44 44.73 -7.80
C PRO A 34 -6.78 45.39 -7.44
N ASP A 35 -6.72 46.56 -6.80
CA ASP A 35 -7.91 47.37 -6.50
C ASP A 35 -8.66 47.76 -7.78
N GLY A 36 -9.98 47.58 -7.77
CA GLY A 36 -10.86 47.89 -8.90
C GLY A 36 -10.97 46.80 -9.98
N LYS A 37 -10.41 45.61 -9.76
CA LYS A 37 -10.61 44.43 -10.65
C LYS A 37 -11.02 43.20 -9.85
N GLU A 38 -12.03 42.47 -10.32
CA GLU A 38 -12.50 41.22 -9.68
C GLU A 38 -11.67 39.97 -10.04
N VAL A 39 -10.51 40.13 -10.68
CA VAL A 39 -9.67 39.02 -11.15
C VAL A 39 -8.35 38.98 -10.39
N LEU A 40 -8.01 37.80 -9.86
CA LEU A 40 -6.71 37.51 -9.25
C LEU A 40 -5.60 37.63 -10.30
N ALA A 41 -4.81 38.71 -10.25
CA ALA A 41 -3.77 38.97 -11.24
C ALA A 41 -2.52 38.10 -11.01
N ILE A 42 -2.31 37.64 -9.78
CA ILE A 42 -1.17 36.79 -9.40
C ILE A 42 -1.72 35.65 -8.56
N SER A 43 -1.33 34.42 -8.88
CA SER A 43 -1.71 33.23 -8.12
C SER A 43 -0.55 32.24 -8.14
N HIS A 44 0.03 31.99 -6.97
CA HIS A 44 1.16 31.08 -6.76
C HIS A 44 0.73 29.94 -5.85
N ASN A 45 0.86 28.69 -6.31
CA ASN A 45 0.60 27.53 -5.48
C ASN A 45 1.73 27.37 -4.45
N TYR A 46 1.41 26.93 -3.21
CA TYR A 46 2.44 26.66 -2.19
C TYR A 46 3.49 25.64 -2.64
N ALA A 47 3.12 24.71 -3.53
CA ALA A 47 4.04 23.73 -4.11
C ALA A 47 5.19 24.38 -4.90
N ASP A 48 4.92 25.52 -5.55
CA ASP A 48 5.88 26.17 -6.45
C ASP A 48 6.78 27.17 -5.72
N ILE A 49 6.51 27.45 -4.44
CA ILE A 49 7.24 28.43 -3.63
C ILE A 49 8.46 27.78 -2.98
N LYS A 50 9.64 28.17 -3.47
CA LYS A 50 10.94 27.74 -2.94
C LYS A 50 11.23 28.33 -1.57
N LEU A 51 11.00 29.63 -1.37
CA LEU A 51 11.21 30.29 -0.09
C LEU A 51 10.59 31.68 -0.08
N GLN A 52 10.43 32.24 1.12
CA GLN A 52 10.05 33.63 1.31
C GLN A 52 11.20 34.43 1.93
N LYS A 53 11.28 35.72 1.58
CA LYS A 53 12.23 36.68 2.15
C LYS A 53 11.45 37.89 2.63
N ILE A 54 11.84 38.45 3.77
CA ILE A 54 11.30 39.69 4.29
C ILE A 54 12.36 40.79 4.26
N SER A 55 11.92 42.04 4.16
CA SER A 55 12.80 43.21 4.34
C SER A 55 13.38 43.24 5.77
N SER A 56 14.67 43.53 5.89
CA SER A 56 15.36 43.71 7.17
C SER A 56 14.73 44.82 8.02
N GLU A 57 14.81 44.67 9.33
CA GLU A 57 14.30 45.65 10.31
C GLU A 57 15.05 46.98 10.14
N GLY A 58 14.32 48.10 10.06
CA GLY A 58 14.88 49.43 9.81
C GLY A 58 14.81 49.96 8.37
N LYS A 59 14.42 49.13 7.37
CA LYS A 59 14.18 49.65 6.00
C LYS A 59 12.86 50.40 5.89
N ALA A 60 12.88 51.57 5.24
CA ALA A 60 11.70 52.41 5.00
C ALA A 60 10.62 51.77 4.11
N LYS A 61 10.94 50.66 3.41
CA LYS A 61 9.99 49.90 2.59
C LYS A 61 9.79 48.52 3.20
N VAL A 62 8.60 48.26 3.76
CA VAL A 62 8.23 46.95 4.29
C VAL A 62 7.79 46.05 3.14
N GLN A 63 8.54 44.98 2.89
CA GLN A 63 8.35 44.10 1.72
C GLN A 63 8.47 42.62 2.08
N LEU A 64 7.68 41.78 1.41
CA LEU A 64 7.77 40.32 1.43
C LEU A 64 7.94 39.83 -0.01
N GLN A 65 8.99 39.06 -0.25
CA GLN A 65 9.32 38.47 -1.54
C GLN A 65 9.12 36.97 -1.49
N VAL A 66 8.33 36.45 -2.43
CA VAL A 66 8.14 35.02 -2.66
C VAL A 66 9.03 34.60 -3.82
N VAL A 67 9.89 33.62 -3.61
CA VAL A 67 10.78 33.05 -4.64
C VAL A 67 10.22 31.69 -5.04
N LEU A 68 9.99 31.50 -6.33
CA LEU A 68 9.48 30.27 -6.92
C LEU A 68 10.62 29.29 -7.26
N ASN A 69 10.27 28.03 -7.51
CA ASN A 69 11.21 26.98 -7.90
C ASN A 69 11.90 27.24 -9.26
N ASN A 70 11.26 28.01 -10.15
CA ASN A 70 11.82 28.46 -11.43
C ASN A 70 12.78 29.67 -11.30
N ASN A 71 13.15 30.06 -10.06
CA ASN A 71 13.92 31.27 -9.72
C ASN A 71 13.23 32.60 -10.05
N GLU A 72 11.96 32.60 -10.46
CA GLU A 72 11.16 33.81 -10.55
C GLU A 72 10.81 34.31 -9.14
N SER A 73 10.70 35.63 -8.96
CA SER A 73 10.37 36.20 -7.66
C SER A 73 9.33 37.31 -7.76
N THR A 74 8.37 37.27 -6.84
CA THR A 74 7.27 38.23 -6.73
C THR A 74 7.41 38.99 -5.42
N THR A 75 7.47 40.32 -5.48
CA THR A 75 7.67 41.17 -4.29
C THR A 75 6.43 41.99 -3.97
N PHE A 76 5.90 41.79 -2.76
CA PHE A 76 4.76 42.50 -2.21
C PHE A 76 5.22 43.58 -1.24
N ARG A 77 4.73 44.81 -1.39
CA ARG A 77 5.01 45.93 -0.49
C ARG A 77 3.79 46.26 0.35
N PHE A 78 3.93 46.29 1.67
CA PHE A 78 2.85 46.66 2.58
C PHE A 78 2.79 48.19 2.74
N ILE A 79 1.60 48.78 2.58
CA ILE A 79 1.37 50.24 2.55
C ILE A 79 0.23 50.67 3.50
N ASN A 80 0.06 49.97 4.61
CA ASN A 80 -0.97 50.29 5.61
C ASN A 80 -0.87 51.78 6.07
N PRO A 81 -1.98 52.54 6.02
CA PRO A 81 -2.05 53.97 6.41
C PRO A 81 -1.84 54.24 7.91
N GLU A 82 -1.99 53.23 8.78
CA GLU A 82 -1.79 53.35 10.23
C GLU A 82 -0.30 53.45 10.65
N GLY A 83 0.61 53.54 9.68
CA GLY A 83 2.03 53.81 9.87
C GLY A 83 2.92 52.56 9.77
N GLN A 84 4.22 52.75 9.98
CA GLN A 84 5.24 51.72 9.75
C GLN A 84 5.10 50.52 10.69
N LYS A 85 4.60 50.72 11.92
CA LYS A 85 4.37 49.63 12.89
C LYS A 85 3.28 48.66 12.42
N ALA A 86 2.17 49.19 11.88
CA ALA A 86 1.09 48.37 11.31
C ALA A 86 1.56 47.60 10.07
N GLN A 87 2.33 48.24 9.18
CA GLN A 87 2.92 47.57 8.01
C GLN A 87 3.81 46.37 8.39
N ILE A 88 4.59 46.50 9.46
CA ILE A 88 5.45 45.42 9.98
C ILE A 88 4.61 44.30 10.58
N SER A 89 3.52 44.64 11.29
CA SER A 89 2.56 43.68 11.85
C SER A 89 1.90 42.85 10.75
N ASP A 90 1.32 43.51 9.73
CA ASP A 90 0.65 42.86 8.61
C ASP A 90 1.60 41.92 7.84
N ARG A 91 2.84 42.39 7.60
CA ARG A 91 3.90 41.56 7.01
C ARG A 91 4.21 40.34 7.87
N ASN A 92 4.32 40.50 9.19
CA ASN A 92 4.64 39.40 10.10
C ASN A 92 3.53 38.35 10.14
N GLN A 93 2.27 38.76 10.17
CA GLN A 93 1.14 37.83 10.10
C GLN A 93 1.17 36.97 8.83
N VAL A 94 1.41 37.60 7.67
CA VAL A 94 1.55 36.86 6.40
C VAL A 94 2.79 35.96 6.42
N LYS A 95 3.92 36.46 6.91
CA LYS A 95 5.18 35.71 7.00
C LYS A 95 5.02 34.47 7.89
N ASP A 96 4.43 34.62 9.07
CA ASP A 96 4.32 33.54 10.05
C ASP A 96 3.31 32.48 9.59
N LEU A 97 2.20 32.90 8.96
CA LEU A 97 1.24 31.98 8.33
C LEU A 97 1.87 31.18 7.18
N LEU A 98 2.64 31.84 6.31
CA LEU A 98 3.39 31.17 5.25
C LEU A 98 4.50 30.26 5.80
N MET A 99 5.15 30.62 6.91
CA MET A 99 6.11 29.75 7.60
C MET A 99 5.46 28.47 8.13
N GLN A 100 4.19 28.50 8.52
CA GLN A 100 3.46 27.32 8.95
C GLN A 100 2.98 26.45 7.78
N LEU A 101 2.58 27.07 6.66
CA LEU A 101 2.01 26.37 5.51
C LEU A 101 3.08 25.79 4.58
N LEU A 102 4.14 26.53 4.26
CA LEU A 102 5.17 26.08 3.30
C LEU A 102 5.85 24.75 3.68
N PRO A 103 6.23 24.47 4.94
CA PRO A 103 6.82 23.18 5.32
C PRO A 103 5.87 21.99 5.11
N LYS A 104 4.57 22.17 5.34
CA LYS A 104 3.56 21.11 5.16
C LYS A 104 3.47 20.66 3.70
N PHE A 105 3.54 21.62 2.77
CA PHE A 105 3.50 21.33 1.32
C PHE A 105 4.87 20.88 0.77
N LYS A 106 5.98 21.43 1.27
CA LYS A 106 7.34 21.01 0.88
C LYS A 106 7.69 19.59 1.29
N LYS A 107 7.37 19.19 2.53
CA LYS A 107 7.73 17.86 3.07
C LYS A 107 7.03 16.73 2.29
N LYS A 108 5.83 16.97 1.77
CA LYS A 108 5.05 15.99 1.01
C LYS A 108 5.57 15.78 -0.42
N ILE A 109 6.07 16.83 -1.07
CA ILE A 109 6.53 16.78 -2.46
C ILE A 109 8.00 16.36 -2.56
N SER A 110 8.88 16.88 -1.69
CA SER A 110 10.31 16.51 -1.68
C SER A 110 10.49 15.03 -1.41
N ASN A 111 9.79 14.49 -0.41
CA ASN A 111 9.92 13.09 -0.03
C ASN A 111 9.41 12.14 -1.12
N ASP A 112 8.29 12.47 -1.78
CA ASP A 112 7.73 11.66 -2.87
C ASP A 112 8.62 11.66 -4.12
N LEU A 113 9.20 12.82 -4.46
CA LEU A 113 10.11 12.93 -5.62
C LEU A 113 11.46 12.25 -5.35
N GLU A 114 12.01 12.40 -4.14
CA GLU A 114 13.25 11.74 -3.72
C GLU A 114 13.11 10.22 -3.68
N GLU A 115 11.99 9.70 -3.18
CA GLU A 115 11.70 8.26 -3.19
C GLU A 115 11.57 7.71 -4.61
N LYS A 116 10.86 8.41 -5.50
CA LYS A 116 10.77 8.04 -6.93
C LYS A 116 12.15 8.00 -7.57
N GLN A 117 12.99 9.02 -7.31
CA GLN A 117 14.36 9.07 -7.82
C GLN A 117 15.23 7.94 -7.25
N LYS A 118 15.05 7.60 -5.97
CA LYS A 118 15.75 6.48 -5.32
C LYS A 118 15.37 5.13 -5.94
N ILE A 119 14.09 4.89 -6.20
CA ILE A 119 13.60 3.67 -6.85
C ILE A 119 14.19 3.52 -8.27
N LEU A 120 14.28 4.61 -9.04
CA LEU A 120 14.93 4.57 -10.36
C LEU A 120 16.45 4.37 -10.28
N GLN A 121 17.10 4.79 -9.20
CA GLN A 121 18.53 4.57 -8.99
C GLN A 121 18.84 3.13 -8.54
N GLU A 122 17.94 2.51 -7.77
CA GLU A 122 18.09 1.14 -7.27
C GLU A 122 17.86 0.09 -8.37
N ASP A 123 16.95 0.34 -9.32
CA ASP A 123 16.69 -0.57 -10.45
C ASP A 123 16.99 0.10 -11.81
N PRO A 124 18.17 -0.18 -12.42
CA PRO A 124 18.53 0.33 -13.74
C PRO A 124 17.56 -0.06 -14.85
N LYS A 125 16.92 -1.25 -14.77
CA LYS A 125 15.95 -1.70 -15.79
C LYS A 125 14.66 -0.90 -15.71
N LEU A 126 14.23 -0.57 -14.49
CA LEU A 126 13.05 0.27 -14.26
C LEU A 126 13.28 1.71 -14.73
N CYS A 127 14.49 2.25 -14.56
CA CYS A 127 14.88 3.57 -15.09
C CYS A 127 14.81 3.63 -16.61
N GLU A 128 15.28 2.58 -17.28
CA GLU A 128 15.20 2.48 -18.73
C GLU A 128 13.74 2.36 -19.21
N LEU A 129 12.92 1.56 -18.52
CA LEU A 129 11.49 1.45 -18.79
C LEU A 129 10.78 2.80 -18.60
N TYR A 130 11.11 3.55 -17.53
CA TYR A 130 10.60 4.90 -17.28
C TYR A 130 10.98 5.85 -18.41
N THR A 131 12.23 5.79 -18.87
CA THR A 131 12.71 6.63 -19.98
C THR A 131 11.93 6.31 -21.25
N ASN A 132 11.82 5.04 -21.62
CA ASN A 132 11.19 4.70 -22.89
C ASN A 132 9.67 4.92 -22.87
N LEU A 133 8.98 4.61 -21.77
CA LEU A 133 7.53 4.74 -21.69
C LEU A 133 7.05 6.16 -21.32
N VAL A 134 7.66 6.78 -20.31
CA VAL A 134 7.21 8.10 -19.79
C VAL A 134 7.90 9.23 -20.54
N VAL A 135 9.22 9.19 -20.72
CA VAL A 135 9.94 10.24 -21.50
C VAL A 135 9.62 10.11 -22.99
N GLY A 136 9.42 8.89 -23.48
CA GLY A 136 8.87 8.62 -24.82
C GLY A 136 7.41 9.02 -25.03
N LYS A 137 6.73 9.56 -24.00
CA LYS A 137 5.33 10.04 -24.03
C LYS A 137 4.33 8.99 -24.50
N ILE A 138 4.60 7.72 -24.21
CA ILE A 138 3.68 6.60 -24.49
C ILE A 138 2.63 6.51 -23.37
N ILE A 139 3.05 6.71 -22.11
CA ILE A 139 2.17 6.77 -20.93
C ILE A 139 2.46 8.00 -20.06
N PRO A 140 1.47 8.52 -19.30
CA PRO A 140 1.70 9.56 -18.30
C PRO A 140 2.52 9.05 -17.10
N ALA A 141 3.39 9.89 -16.54
CA ALA A 141 4.22 9.58 -15.37
C ALA A 141 3.41 9.08 -14.17
N GLU A 142 2.24 9.68 -13.94
CA GLU A 142 1.34 9.31 -12.85
C GLU A 142 0.90 7.84 -12.91
N LYS A 143 0.61 7.32 -14.12
CA LYS A 143 0.19 5.93 -14.31
C LYS A 143 1.31 4.93 -14.07
N PHE A 144 2.54 5.31 -14.43
CA PHE A 144 3.72 4.51 -14.16
C PHE A 144 3.88 4.33 -12.64
N TRP A 145 3.90 5.43 -11.89
CA TRP A 145 4.11 5.40 -10.44
C TRP A 145 2.98 4.71 -9.66
N GLN A 146 1.74 4.73 -10.15
CA GLN A 146 0.65 3.94 -9.53
C GLN A 146 0.90 2.44 -9.49
N THR A 147 1.76 1.92 -10.38
CA THR A 147 2.08 0.49 -10.44
C THR A 147 3.38 0.18 -9.70
N TYR A 148 4.40 1.04 -9.84
CA TYR A 148 5.75 0.78 -9.33
C TYR A 148 6.05 1.43 -7.98
N MET A 149 5.17 2.31 -7.47
CA MET A 149 5.31 2.85 -6.12
C MET A 149 4.65 1.89 -5.12
N PRO A 150 5.39 1.39 -4.11
CA PRO A 150 4.81 0.53 -3.09
C PRO A 150 3.71 1.28 -2.35
N LYS A 151 2.56 0.61 -2.15
CA LYS A 151 1.49 1.15 -1.32
C LYS A 151 2.03 1.30 0.10
N LYS A 152 2.16 2.55 0.58
CA LYS A 152 2.59 2.82 1.94
C LYS A 152 1.51 2.35 2.92
N GLU A 153 1.78 1.27 3.62
CA GLU A 153 1.11 1.04 4.89
C GLU A 153 1.51 2.15 5.87
N PRO A 154 0.60 2.60 6.75
CA PRO A 154 0.95 3.60 7.75
C PRO A 154 2.14 3.09 8.58
N PRO A 155 3.16 3.93 8.83
CA PRO A 155 4.33 3.51 9.61
C PRO A 155 3.86 3.00 10.97
N GLN A 156 4.34 1.81 11.35
CA GLN A 156 4.01 1.23 12.65
C GLN A 156 4.47 2.19 13.76
N PRO A 157 3.63 2.47 14.77
CA PRO A 157 4.03 3.32 15.88
C PRO A 157 5.14 2.64 16.68
N ILE A 158 6.16 3.41 17.06
CA ILE A 158 7.26 2.92 17.90
C ILE A 158 6.70 2.56 19.28
N GLY A 159 6.96 1.34 19.73
CA GLY A 159 6.55 0.82 21.03
C GLY A 159 7.33 1.45 22.19
N VAL A 160 6.73 1.46 23.38
CA VAL A 160 7.37 2.00 24.58
C VAL A 160 8.33 0.96 25.16
N THR A 161 9.63 1.26 25.19
CA THR A 161 10.65 0.37 25.78
C THR A 161 10.69 0.56 27.29
N GLY A 162 10.64 -0.51 28.11
CA GLY A 162 10.61 -0.41 29.58
C GLY A 162 11.83 0.26 30.25
N SER A 163 12.90 0.58 29.50
CA SER A 163 14.11 1.25 30.01
C SER A 163 14.16 2.76 29.69
N PHE A 164 13.11 3.34 29.08
CA PHE A 164 13.17 4.70 28.52
C PHE A 164 13.46 5.82 29.54
N LEU A 165 13.25 5.57 30.85
CA LEU A 165 13.49 6.54 31.92
C LEU A 165 14.89 6.42 32.57
N VAL A 166 15.68 5.39 32.21
CA VAL A 166 17.01 5.16 32.81
C VAL A 166 18.03 6.20 32.35
N ASP A 167 17.88 6.70 31.12
CA ASP A 167 18.80 7.65 30.51
C ASP A 167 18.53 9.11 30.89
N VAL A 168 17.39 9.39 31.55
CA VAL A 168 17.02 10.74 31.97
C VAL A 168 17.70 11.08 33.30
N LYS A 169 18.87 11.73 33.22
CA LYS A 169 19.64 12.19 34.39
C LYS A 169 19.45 13.68 34.67
N PRO A 170 19.45 14.11 35.94
CA PRO A 170 19.45 15.52 36.28
C PRO A 170 20.80 16.15 35.93
N GLU A 171 20.79 17.21 35.12
CA GLU A 171 21.96 18.06 34.89
C GLU A 171 21.91 19.27 35.83
N ALA A 172 23.06 19.63 36.40
CA ALA A 172 23.18 20.82 37.25
C ALA A 172 23.01 22.08 36.38
N SER A 173 22.08 22.96 36.77
CA SER A 173 21.96 24.27 36.14
C SER A 173 23.20 25.12 36.43
N ASP A 174 23.73 25.79 35.41
CA ASP A 174 24.90 26.68 35.43
C ASP A 174 24.64 27.98 36.22
N GLY A 175 24.35 27.84 37.51
CA GLY A 175 23.91 28.95 38.37
C GLY A 175 23.37 28.58 39.75
N GLY A 176 23.63 27.36 40.25
CA GLY A 176 23.60 27.06 41.69
C GLY A 176 22.29 27.30 42.43
N ALA A 177 21.15 26.78 41.94
CA ALA A 177 19.95 26.52 42.75
C ALA A 177 18.89 25.64 42.03
N GLY A 178 19.24 24.84 41.02
CA GLY A 178 18.23 24.08 40.27
C GLY A 178 18.79 22.90 39.45
N PHE A 179 17.97 21.86 39.32
CA PHE A 179 18.20 20.73 38.42
C PHE A 179 17.44 20.99 37.11
N LYS A 180 18.07 20.70 35.98
CA LYS A 180 17.44 20.75 34.65
C LYS A 180 17.47 19.35 34.03
N TYR A 181 16.35 18.95 33.44
CA TYR A 181 16.22 17.69 32.71
C TYR A 181 16.19 17.97 31.22
N ASN A 182 17.00 17.26 30.43
CA ASN A 182 16.95 17.33 28.96
C ASN A 182 16.02 16.21 28.46
N LEU A 183 14.79 16.56 28.12
CA LEU A 183 13.80 15.61 27.59
C LEU A 183 13.70 15.77 26.08
N THR A 184 13.75 14.64 25.35
CA THR A 184 13.39 14.62 23.93
C THR A 184 11.87 14.48 23.79
N THR A 185 11.32 14.91 22.64
CA THR A 185 9.88 14.76 22.34
C THR A 185 9.44 13.30 22.43
N ASP A 186 10.28 12.36 21.98
CA ASP A 186 10.00 10.92 22.07
C ASP A 186 9.98 10.43 23.53
N THR A 187 10.88 10.94 24.38
CA THR A 187 10.84 10.65 25.83
C THR A 187 9.53 11.14 26.45
N ILE A 188 9.07 12.35 26.11
CA ILE A 188 7.82 12.91 26.62
C ILE A 188 6.61 12.09 26.18
N ASP A 189 6.54 11.73 24.89
CA ASP A 189 5.47 10.89 24.36
C ASP A 189 5.43 9.51 25.03
N ASN A 190 6.61 8.93 25.32
CA ASN A 190 6.71 7.68 26.07
C ASN A 190 6.28 7.84 27.54
N ILE A 191 6.55 8.99 28.18
CA ILE A 191 6.04 9.30 29.52
C ILE A 191 4.50 9.34 29.50
N PHE A 192 3.89 10.04 28.54
CA PHE A 192 2.42 10.14 28.46
C PHE A 192 1.76 8.78 28.23
N LYS A 193 2.30 7.96 27.33
CA LYS A 193 1.82 6.58 27.12
C LYS A 193 1.92 5.72 28.38
N THR A 194 2.94 5.93 29.21
CA THR A 194 3.17 5.13 30.44
C THR A 194 2.40 5.67 31.63
N TYR A 195 2.21 6.99 31.71
CA TYR A 195 1.58 7.70 32.82
C TYR A 195 0.50 8.69 32.32
N PRO A 196 -0.69 8.22 31.94
CA PRO A 196 -1.76 9.06 31.40
C PRO A 196 -2.23 10.14 32.38
N ALA A 197 -2.14 9.88 33.68
CA ALA A 197 -2.46 10.87 34.71
C ALA A 197 -1.52 12.10 34.65
N VAL A 198 -0.27 11.92 34.20
CA VAL A 198 0.71 12.99 34.01
C VAL A 198 0.37 13.80 32.76
N GLU A 199 -0.08 13.15 31.68
CA GLU A 199 -0.56 13.82 30.46
C GLU A 199 -1.75 14.74 30.77
N ALA A 200 -2.76 14.24 31.50
CA ALA A 200 -3.91 15.03 31.90
C ALA A 200 -3.49 16.27 32.73
N LYS A 201 -2.55 16.09 33.67
CA LYS A 201 -2.00 17.21 34.46
C LYS A 201 -1.18 18.18 33.61
N TYR A 202 -0.44 17.69 32.62
CA TYR A 202 0.33 18.53 31.70
C TYR A 202 -0.60 19.45 30.91
N LEU A 203 -1.70 18.91 30.36
CA LEU A 203 -2.69 19.67 29.61
C LEU A 203 -3.42 20.74 30.46
N ASP A 204 -3.64 20.44 31.75
CA ASP A 204 -4.32 21.36 32.67
C ASP A 204 -3.41 22.49 33.20
N TYR A 205 -2.13 22.20 33.42
CA TYR A 205 -1.19 23.12 34.11
C TYR A 205 -0.24 23.84 33.16
N VAL A 206 0.12 23.25 32.02
CA VAL A 206 1.06 23.83 31.05
C VAL A 206 0.27 24.26 29.81
N PRO A 207 0.48 25.47 29.24
CA PRO A 207 1.35 26.56 29.72
C PRO A 207 0.76 27.48 30.79
N HIS A 208 -0.49 27.25 31.24
CA HIS A 208 -1.32 28.32 31.82
C HIS A 208 -1.07 28.59 33.32
N ARG A 209 -0.56 27.58 34.05
CA ARG A 209 -0.29 27.63 35.51
C ARG A 209 1.21 27.55 35.83
N MET A 210 1.99 26.84 35.02
CA MET A 210 3.45 26.71 35.16
C MET A 210 4.12 26.47 33.81
N SER A 211 5.44 26.66 33.77
CA SER A 211 6.25 26.38 32.57
C SER A 211 6.53 24.89 32.41
N GLU A 212 6.81 24.44 31.18
CA GLU A 212 7.18 23.04 30.91
C GLU A 212 8.43 22.60 31.70
N SER A 213 9.44 23.47 31.81
CA SER A 213 10.64 23.17 32.60
C SER A 213 10.33 23.01 34.09
N GLU A 214 9.42 23.81 34.63
CA GLU A 214 9.01 23.73 36.03
C GLU A 214 8.15 22.50 36.31
N PHE A 215 7.26 22.15 35.38
CA PHE A 215 6.44 20.94 35.45
C PHE A 215 7.29 19.68 35.45
N TRP A 216 8.24 19.55 34.52
CA TRP A 216 9.11 18.37 34.46
C TRP A 216 10.06 18.29 35.66
N THR A 217 10.60 19.42 36.12
CA THR A 217 11.40 19.44 37.34
C THR A 217 10.58 19.03 38.56
N ALA A 218 9.33 19.50 38.69
CA ALA A 218 8.41 19.07 39.74
C ALA A 218 8.05 17.59 39.60
N PHE A 219 7.84 17.07 38.38
CA PHE A 219 7.52 15.67 38.12
C PHE A 219 8.67 14.73 38.54
N PHE A 220 9.90 14.99 38.12
CA PHE A 220 11.03 14.15 38.50
C PHE A 220 11.39 14.29 39.98
N GLN A 221 11.16 15.44 40.60
CA GLN A 221 11.38 15.61 42.05
C GLN A 221 10.21 15.10 42.91
N SER A 222 9.05 14.87 42.30
CA SER A 222 7.85 14.43 43.01
C SER A 222 8.06 13.08 43.69
N HIS A 223 7.30 12.89 44.78
CA HIS A 223 7.17 11.58 45.42
C HIS A 223 6.54 10.57 44.45
N TYR A 224 5.73 11.02 43.49
CA TYR A 224 5.15 10.19 42.45
C TYR A 224 6.21 9.44 41.62
N PHE A 225 7.32 10.10 41.26
CA PHE A 225 8.43 9.46 40.52
C PHE A 225 9.40 8.67 41.43
N HIS A 226 9.64 9.12 42.67
CA HIS A 226 10.58 8.52 43.64
C HIS A 226 9.89 7.78 44.80
N ARG A 227 8.77 7.10 44.53
CA ARG A 227 7.86 6.49 45.53
C ARG A 227 8.50 5.47 46.50
N ASP A 228 9.74 5.06 46.26
CA ASP A 228 10.60 4.18 47.06
C ASP A 228 11.40 4.94 48.16
N ARG A 229 11.51 6.27 48.06
CA ARG A 229 12.14 7.12 49.08
C ARG A 229 11.06 7.68 50.01
N LEU A 230 10.91 7.06 51.18
CA LEU A 230 9.88 7.31 52.21
C LEU A 230 9.85 8.71 52.86
N THR A 231 10.44 9.75 52.27
CA THR A 231 10.53 11.08 52.89
C THR A 231 10.45 12.21 51.87
N LEU A 232 9.25 12.70 51.54
CA LEU A 232 9.04 14.11 51.19
C LEU A 232 7.56 14.51 51.45
N GLY A 233 7.37 15.69 52.03
CA GLY A 233 6.14 16.13 52.70
C GLY A 233 4.85 16.19 51.87
N SER A 234 3.74 16.19 52.61
CA SER A 234 2.34 15.99 52.26
C SER A 234 1.63 17.05 51.40
N LYS A 235 2.33 17.72 50.47
CA LYS A 235 1.71 18.61 49.45
C LYS A 235 2.36 18.42 48.08
N ASP A 236 2.18 17.25 47.49
CA ASP A 236 2.68 16.94 46.15
C ASP A 236 1.57 17.12 45.10
N LEU A 237 1.85 17.89 44.04
CA LEU A 237 0.95 18.14 42.89
C LEU A 237 0.50 16.83 42.22
N PHE A 238 1.32 15.78 42.32
CA PHE A 238 1.12 14.48 41.68
C PHE A 238 0.55 13.40 42.63
N ALA A 239 0.19 13.76 43.87
CA ALA A 239 -0.40 12.81 44.83
C ALA A 239 -1.70 12.18 44.31
N GLU A 240 -2.53 12.95 43.60
CA GLU A 240 -3.77 12.45 43.00
C GLU A 240 -3.49 11.46 41.85
N CYS A 241 -2.42 11.66 41.09
CA CYS A 241 -2.00 10.71 40.05
C CYS A 241 -1.63 9.35 40.69
N SER A 242 -0.93 9.35 41.83
CA SER A 242 -0.61 8.10 42.55
C SER A 242 -1.85 7.33 42.99
N ARG A 243 -2.90 8.06 43.40
CA ARG A 243 -4.15 7.48 43.89
C ARG A 243 -4.98 6.89 42.76
N GLN A 244 -5.02 7.60 41.62
CA GLN A 244 -5.67 7.13 40.40
C GLN A 244 -5.01 5.85 39.87
N ASP A 245 -3.69 5.81 39.76
CA ASP A 245 -2.94 4.64 39.30
C ASP A 245 -3.16 3.41 40.18
N GLU A 246 -3.23 3.60 41.51
CA GLU A 246 -3.51 2.52 42.45
C GLU A 246 -4.94 1.99 42.32
N SER A 247 -5.92 2.88 42.09
CA SER A 247 -7.30 2.49 41.82
C SER A 247 -7.39 1.68 40.52
N GLU A 248 -6.76 2.13 39.44
CA GLU A 248 -6.76 1.45 38.14
C GLU A 248 -6.08 0.08 38.19
N MET A 249 -4.97 -0.02 38.93
CA MET A 249 -4.31 -1.30 39.16
C MET A 249 -5.22 -2.27 39.91
N ARG A 250 -5.91 -1.81 40.97
CA ARG A 250 -6.85 -2.65 41.72
C ARG A 250 -7.96 -3.17 40.81
N THR A 251 -8.54 -2.31 39.97
CA THR A 251 -9.57 -2.70 38.99
C THR A 251 -9.04 -3.73 37.98
N ALA A 252 -7.84 -3.53 37.44
CA ALA A 252 -7.24 -4.46 36.48
C ALA A 252 -6.95 -5.84 37.10
N VAL A 253 -6.43 -5.86 38.33
CA VAL A 253 -6.16 -7.10 39.09
C VAL A 253 -7.46 -7.83 39.39
N SER A 254 -8.51 -7.13 39.86
CA SER A 254 -9.83 -7.73 40.11
C SER A 254 -10.45 -8.32 38.84
N LYS A 255 -10.29 -7.66 37.69
CA LYS A 255 -10.76 -8.17 36.39
C LYS A 255 -10.01 -9.43 35.96
N THR A 256 -8.71 -9.51 36.24
CA THR A 256 -7.85 -10.64 35.84
C THR A 256 -8.05 -11.85 36.74
N LEU A 257 -8.25 -11.64 38.05
CA LEU A 257 -8.59 -12.70 39.02
C LEU A 257 -9.99 -13.28 38.83
N ALA A 258 -10.86 -12.62 38.05
CA ALA A 258 -12.15 -13.18 37.67
C ALA A 258 -12.06 -14.26 36.56
N ASN A 259 -10.86 -14.82 36.33
CA ASN A 259 -10.65 -15.97 35.45
C ASN A 259 -10.96 -17.27 36.20
N PRO A 260 -12.11 -17.94 35.95
CA PRO A 260 -12.52 -19.13 36.71
C PRO A 260 -11.61 -20.34 36.48
N LEU A 261 -10.78 -20.32 35.44
CA LEU A 261 -9.87 -21.42 35.07
C LEU A 261 -8.54 -21.38 35.84
N PHE A 262 -8.28 -20.30 36.60
CA PHE A 262 -7.03 -20.13 37.35
C PHE A 262 -7.32 -19.54 38.74
N ASP A 263 -8.39 -19.99 39.38
CA ASP A 263 -8.70 -19.59 40.75
C ASP A 263 -8.01 -20.53 41.75
N LEU A 264 -6.76 -20.21 42.07
CA LEU A 264 -5.97 -20.94 43.06
C LEU A 264 -6.58 -20.90 44.48
N ARG A 265 -7.57 -20.03 44.73
CA ARG A 265 -8.30 -19.99 46.01
C ARG A 265 -9.21 -21.21 46.20
N LEU A 266 -9.58 -21.91 45.12
CA LEU A 266 -10.40 -23.13 45.16
C LEU A 266 -9.58 -24.40 45.42
N HIS A 267 -8.25 -24.34 45.30
CA HIS A 267 -7.33 -25.49 45.38
C HIS A 267 -6.40 -25.45 46.61
N ALA A 268 -6.75 -24.63 47.59
CA ALA A 268 -5.98 -24.48 48.81
C ALA A 268 -6.45 -25.45 49.90
N ASP A 269 -5.56 -26.37 50.34
CA ASP A 269 -5.83 -27.34 51.43
C ASP A 269 -5.69 -26.76 52.85
N THR A 270 -5.51 -25.44 52.98
CA THR A 270 -5.45 -24.75 54.27
C THR A 270 -6.47 -23.63 54.27
N ASP A 271 -7.26 -23.53 55.33
CA ASP A 271 -8.19 -22.41 55.52
C ASP A 271 -7.39 -21.10 55.43
N PHE A 272 -7.54 -20.39 54.32
CA PHE A 272 -6.80 -19.19 53.95
C PHE A 272 -7.10 -17.97 54.85
N SER A 273 -7.63 -18.17 56.06
CA SER A 273 -7.88 -17.11 57.04
C SER A 273 -6.61 -16.30 57.38
N ASP A 274 -5.43 -16.92 57.30
CA ASP A 274 -4.15 -16.24 57.56
C ASP A 274 -3.50 -15.58 56.33
N LEU A 275 -3.80 -16.02 55.10
CA LEU A 275 -3.33 -15.35 53.86
C LEU A 275 -4.33 -14.30 53.34
N VAL A 276 -5.60 -14.42 53.72
CA VAL A 276 -6.66 -13.39 53.63
C VAL A 276 -6.66 -12.51 54.89
N SER A 277 -5.60 -12.54 55.69
CA SER A 277 -5.15 -11.35 56.41
C SER A 277 -4.41 -10.37 55.48
N THR A 278 -4.72 -10.38 54.18
CA THR A 278 -4.74 -9.14 53.41
C THR A 278 -6.11 -8.52 53.65
N PRO A 279 -6.26 -7.63 54.65
CA PRO A 279 -7.53 -6.95 54.84
C PRO A 279 -7.91 -6.29 53.52
N ALA A 280 -9.17 -6.44 53.11
CA ALA A 280 -9.76 -5.67 52.02
C ALA A 280 -9.54 -4.14 52.21
N THR A 281 -9.22 -3.75 53.45
CA THR A 281 -8.63 -2.48 53.88
C THR A 281 -7.16 -2.65 54.31
N MET A 282 -6.25 -3.00 53.40
CA MET A 282 -4.82 -2.82 53.67
C MET A 282 -4.55 -1.32 53.70
N ASP A 283 -4.44 -0.79 54.91
CA ASP A 283 -3.97 0.55 55.22
C ASP A 283 -2.62 0.75 54.50
N THR A 284 -2.65 1.51 53.41
CA THR A 284 -1.48 1.74 52.52
C THR A 284 -0.33 2.42 53.25
N SER A 285 -0.58 2.91 54.47
CA SER A 285 0.38 3.52 55.38
C SER A 285 1.44 2.55 55.95
N LYS A 286 1.25 1.22 55.85
CA LYS A 286 2.15 0.19 56.43
C LYS A 286 2.79 -0.74 55.40
N LEU A 287 2.91 -0.31 54.14
CA LEU A 287 3.54 -1.12 53.11
C LEU A 287 5.06 -1.19 53.30
N THR A 288 5.64 -2.40 53.24
CA THR A 288 7.11 -2.50 53.26
C THR A 288 7.71 -1.92 51.97
N PRO A 289 8.95 -1.40 51.99
CA PRO A 289 9.61 -0.88 50.78
C PRO A 289 9.59 -1.87 49.61
N ASN A 290 9.78 -3.17 49.90
CA ASN A 290 9.74 -4.23 48.90
C ASN A 290 8.34 -4.40 48.28
N GLN A 291 7.27 -4.33 49.08
CA GLN A 291 5.90 -4.39 48.56
C GLN A 291 5.55 -3.17 47.71
N ALA A 292 6.02 -1.98 48.10
CA ALA A 292 5.83 -0.76 47.32
C ALA A 292 6.54 -0.84 45.95
N LEU A 293 7.75 -1.41 45.94
CA LEU A 293 8.54 -1.63 44.72
C LEU A 293 7.85 -2.62 43.78
N ILE A 294 7.35 -3.76 44.29
CA ILE A 294 6.64 -4.76 43.48
C ILE A 294 5.37 -4.17 42.87
N ARG A 295 4.58 -3.41 43.65
CA ARG A 295 3.38 -2.74 43.12
C ARG A 295 3.73 -1.77 41.99
N ARG A 296 4.82 -1.00 42.11
CA ARG A 296 5.29 -0.09 41.06
C ARG A 296 5.71 -0.85 39.80
N PHE A 297 6.46 -1.92 39.95
CA PHE A 297 6.89 -2.76 38.83
C PHE A 297 5.69 -3.32 38.07
N ASN A 298 4.67 -3.82 38.79
CA ASN A 298 3.44 -4.33 38.19
C ASN A 298 2.64 -3.23 37.49
N HIS A 299 2.55 -2.03 38.09
CA HIS A 299 1.91 -0.88 37.44
C HIS A 299 2.59 -0.55 36.12
N HIS A 300 3.91 -0.37 36.15
CA HIS A 300 4.70 0.01 34.99
C HIS A 300 4.59 -1.05 33.87
N SER A 301 4.71 -2.33 34.24
CA SER A 301 4.57 -3.43 33.29
C SER A 301 3.18 -3.46 32.64
N LEU A 302 2.13 -3.22 33.42
CA LEU A 302 0.75 -3.15 32.91
C LEU A 302 0.58 -1.98 31.93
N MET A 303 1.14 -0.81 32.22
CA MET A 303 1.00 0.36 31.35
C MET A 303 1.78 0.19 30.04
N VAL A 304 2.97 -0.41 30.08
CA VAL A 304 3.71 -0.77 28.87
C VAL A 304 2.89 -1.74 28.00
N VAL A 305 2.27 -2.76 28.58
CA VAL A 305 1.41 -3.71 27.84
C VAL A 305 0.17 -3.01 27.26
N LYS A 306 -0.47 -2.11 28.01
CA LYS A 306 -1.62 -1.33 27.50
C LYS A 306 -1.22 -0.40 26.35
N SER A 307 -0.03 0.18 26.40
CA SER A 307 0.48 1.08 25.34
C SER A 307 0.67 0.37 23.99
N SER A 308 0.79 -0.95 23.98
CA SER A 308 0.91 -1.78 22.77
C SER A 308 -0.41 -1.93 21.99
N GLY A 309 -1.51 -1.30 22.43
CA GLY A 309 -2.73 -1.18 21.63
C GLY A 309 -3.68 -2.38 21.66
N ILE A 310 -3.50 -3.32 22.61
CA ILE A 310 -4.47 -4.40 22.81
C ILE A 310 -5.73 -3.81 23.47
N GLN A 311 -6.72 -3.44 22.65
CA GLN A 311 -8.05 -3.10 23.14
C GLN A 311 -8.72 -4.36 23.67
N GLU A 312 -8.92 -4.44 24.98
CA GLU A 312 -9.67 -5.54 25.59
C GLU A 312 -11.14 -5.46 25.13
N GLY A 313 -11.56 -6.43 24.32
CA GLY A 313 -12.96 -6.65 24.00
C GLY A 313 -13.82 -6.94 25.25
N SER A 314 -15.14 -6.87 25.07
CA SER A 314 -16.15 -7.11 26.11
C SER A 314 -15.84 -8.36 26.95
N ALA A 315 -15.95 -8.23 28.27
CA ALA A 315 -15.59 -9.27 29.24
C ALA A 315 -16.38 -10.59 29.05
N ALA A 316 -17.58 -10.53 28.48
CA ALA A 316 -18.42 -11.69 28.21
C ALA A 316 -17.90 -12.49 27.00
N ASP A 317 -17.53 -11.82 25.91
CA ASP A 317 -17.00 -12.44 24.70
C ASP A 317 -15.59 -12.99 24.94
N ALA A 318 -14.80 -12.29 25.75
CA ALA A 318 -13.46 -12.72 26.15
C ALA A 318 -13.48 -14.03 26.95
N LYS A 319 -14.49 -14.26 27.81
CA LYS A 319 -14.61 -15.51 28.59
C LYS A 319 -14.92 -16.70 27.69
N LYS A 320 -15.87 -16.55 26.76
CA LYS A 320 -16.22 -17.61 25.81
C LYS A 320 -15.06 -17.91 24.85
N ALA A 321 -14.42 -16.88 24.30
CA ALA A 321 -13.27 -17.03 23.42
C ALA A 321 -12.08 -17.71 24.12
N ARG A 322 -11.80 -17.34 25.37
CA ARG A 322 -10.68 -17.93 26.15
C ARG A 322 -10.94 -19.37 26.57
N ILE A 323 -12.20 -19.75 26.81
CA ILE A 323 -12.56 -21.16 27.03
C ILE A 323 -12.41 -21.93 25.72
N MET A 324 -12.89 -21.41 24.59
CA MET A 324 -12.75 -22.08 23.29
C MET A 324 -11.28 -22.27 22.89
N ASP A 325 -10.43 -21.26 23.07
CA ASP A 325 -8.97 -21.34 22.83
C ASP A 325 -8.24 -22.39 23.68
N LYS A 326 -8.74 -22.67 24.90
CA LYS A 326 -8.14 -23.66 25.81
C LYS A 326 -8.72 -25.06 25.68
N VAL A 327 -9.89 -25.17 25.06
CA VAL A 327 -10.53 -26.46 24.72
C VAL A 327 -10.04 -26.97 23.38
N ASP A 328 -9.60 -26.06 22.50
CA ASP A 328 -9.02 -26.39 21.21
C ASP A 328 -7.59 -26.94 21.36
N TYR A 329 -7.38 -28.16 20.89
CA TYR A 329 -6.10 -28.87 20.93
C TYR A 329 -5.74 -29.30 19.51
N PRO A 330 -4.69 -28.72 18.89
CA PRO A 330 -4.30 -29.00 17.51
C PRO A 330 -4.04 -30.50 17.22
N ASP A 331 -3.65 -31.25 18.25
CA ASP A 331 -3.30 -32.67 18.15
C ASP A 331 -4.52 -33.61 18.29
N LEU A 332 -5.64 -33.13 18.84
CA LEU A 332 -6.90 -33.89 19.02
C LEU A 332 -7.91 -33.61 17.90
N GLU A 333 -7.71 -32.53 17.14
CA GLU A 333 -8.35 -32.39 15.84
C GLU A 333 -7.76 -33.45 14.90
N ASN A 334 -8.46 -34.57 14.70
CA ASN A 334 -8.43 -35.16 13.36
C ASN A 334 -9.09 -34.10 12.50
N PRO A 335 -8.36 -33.34 11.66
CA PRO A 335 -9.07 -32.52 10.70
C PRO A 335 -9.96 -33.52 9.96
N PRO A 336 -11.30 -33.37 9.95
CA PRO A 336 -11.96 -33.79 8.76
C PRO A 336 -11.19 -33.01 7.71
N LEU A 337 -10.39 -33.67 6.89
CA LEU A 337 -10.02 -33.06 5.63
C LEU A 337 -11.37 -32.56 5.13
N ALA A 338 -11.57 -31.25 5.11
CA ALA A 338 -12.69 -30.64 4.46
C ALA A 338 -12.47 -30.81 2.94
N GLY A 339 -12.10 -32.02 2.52
CA GLY A 339 -12.30 -32.53 1.21
C GLY A 339 -13.79 -32.75 1.11
N VAL A 340 -14.41 -31.86 0.35
CA VAL A 340 -15.68 -32.14 -0.32
C VAL A 340 -15.66 -33.61 -0.72
N ARG A 341 -16.62 -34.42 -0.22
CA ARG A 341 -16.80 -35.79 -0.68
C ARG A 341 -17.14 -35.72 -2.17
N LEU A 342 -16.13 -35.94 -3.01
CA LEU A 342 -16.25 -35.84 -4.46
C LEU A 342 -16.55 -37.24 -4.99
N ASP A 343 -17.82 -37.60 -5.02
CA ASP A 343 -18.28 -38.80 -5.71
C ASP A 343 -18.25 -38.50 -7.23
N LEU A 344 -17.18 -38.92 -7.90
CA LEU A 344 -16.99 -38.71 -9.33
C LEU A 344 -18.00 -39.56 -10.12
N GLU A 345 -19.02 -38.94 -10.72
CA GLU A 345 -20.04 -39.63 -11.53
C GLU A 345 -19.45 -40.35 -12.77
N ARG A 346 -18.29 -39.90 -13.27
CA ARG A 346 -17.68 -40.37 -14.52
C ARG A 346 -16.17 -40.54 -14.38
N ALA A 347 -15.74 -41.47 -13.53
CA ALA A 347 -14.32 -41.79 -13.31
C ALA A 347 -13.62 -42.38 -14.54
N ASP A 348 -14.38 -43.03 -15.43
CA ASP A 348 -13.96 -43.58 -16.73
C ASP A 348 -13.33 -42.53 -17.65
N LYS A 349 -13.85 -41.29 -17.64
CA LYS A 349 -13.33 -40.18 -18.45
C LYS A 349 -11.96 -39.68 -17.98
N TYR A 350 -11.64 -39.85 -16.70
CA TYR A 350 -10.34 -39.48 -16.16
C TYR A 350 -9.26 -40.51 -16.47
N GLN A 351 -9.64 -41.78 -16.63
CA GLN A 351 -8.69 -42.83 -17.05
C GLN A 351 -8.25 -42.69 -18.51
N THR A 352 -9.13 -42.15 -19.36
CA THR A 352 -8.86 -41.91 -20.78
C THR A 352 -8.23 -40.54 -21.05
N GLY A 353 -8.43 -39.57 -20.15
CA GLY A 353 -7.92 -38.22 -20.29
C GLY A 353 -8.65 -37.41 -21.37
N PRO A 354 -8.29 -36.13 -21.59
CA PRO A 354 -8.85 -35.33 -22.68
C PRO A 354 -8.25 -35.81 -24.01
N ILE A 355 -8.78 -36.90 -24.56
CA ILE A 355 -8.46 -37.32 -25.93
C ILE A 355 -9.19 -36.35 -26.86
N ALA A 356 -8.43 -35.56 -27.63
CA ALA A 356 -8.98 -34.58 -28.57
C ALA A 356 -9.79 -35.25 -29.70
N ASP A 357 -9.49 -36.51 -29.97
CA ASP A 357 -10.23 -37.36 -30.89
C ASP A 357 -10.99 -38.40 -30.06
N ALA A 358 -12.31 -38.47 -30.23
CA ALA A 358 -13.04 -39.65 -29.80
C ALA A 358 -12.38 -40.84 -30.51
N VAL A 359 -11.71 -41.72 -29.77
CA VAL A 359 -11.37 -43.03 -30.31
C VAL A 359 -12.72 -43.66 -30.59
N ASP A 360 -13.12 -43.70 -31.86
CA ASP A 360 -14.36 -44.33 -32.28
C ASP A 360 -14.44 -45.68 -31.57
N HIS A 361 -15.48 -45.85 -30.76
CA HIS A 361 -15.66 -47.06 -29.98
C HIS A 361 -15.87 -48.19 -30.98
N VAL A 362 -14.81 -48.91 -31.32
CA VAL A 362 -14.88 -50.05 -32.23
C VAL A 362 -15.86 -51.03 -31.59
N PRO A 363 -16.99 -51.37 -32.24
CA PRO A 363 -17.98 -52.27 -31.67
C PRO A 363 -17.29 -53.58 -31.25
N MET A 364 -17.62 -54.11 -30.06
CA MET A 364 -16.96 -55.30 -29.50
C MET A 364 -16.94 -56.48 -30.50
N ALA A 365 -17.97 -56.61 -31.33
CA ALA A 365 -18.04 -57.61 -32.40
C ALA A 365 -16.97 -57.46 -33.49
N GLU A 366 -16.58 -56.24 -33.83
CA GLU A 366 -15.51 -55.96 -34.80
C GLU A 366 -14.13 -56.19 -34.16
N ALA A 367 -13.98 -55.89 -32.87
CA ALA A 367 -12.78 -56.22 -32.11
C ALA A 367 -12.59 -57.75 -31.99
N GLU A 368 -13.65 -58.50 -31.71
CA GLU A 368 -13.63 -59.97 -31.68
C GLU A 368 -13.36 -60.58 -33.07
N GLY A 369 -13.95 -60.01 -34.13
CA GLY A 369 -13.66 -60.37 -35.51
C GLY A 369 -12.21 -60.12 -35.91
N ALA A 370 -11.64 -58.98 -35.49
CA ALA A 370 -10.23 -58.68 -35.70
C ALA A 370 -9.32 -59.65 -34.90
N LEU A 371 -9.67 -59.96 -33.66
CA LEU A 371 -8.90 -60.87 -32.81
C LEU A 371 -8.87 -62.30 -33.38
N THR A 372 -10.01 -62.79 -33.86
CA THR A 372 -10.10 -64.10 -34.52
C THR A 372 -9.33 -64.12 -35.84
N THR A 373 -9.36 -63.05 -36.62
CA THR A 373 -8.57 -62.90 -37.85
C THR A 373 -7.07 -62.88 -37.55
N ILE A 374 -6.63 -62.10 -36.55
CA ILE A 374 -5.24 -62.04 -36.10
C ILE A 374 -4.79 -63.41 -35.61
N SER A 375 -5.59 -64.08 -34.78
CA SER A 375 -5.29 -65.44 -34.30
C SER A 375 -5.12 -66.40 -35.48
N ALA A 376 -6.01 -66.38 -36.47
CA ALA A 376 -5.89 -67.20 -37.66
C ALA A 376 -4.64 -66.88 -38.51
N ILE A 377 -4.26 -65.60 -38.64
CA ILE A 377 -3.04 -65.17 -39.35
C ILE A 377 -1.80 -65.65 -38.61
N VAL A 378 -1.74 -65.48 -37.28
CA VAL A 378 -0.61 -65.91 -36.44
C VAL A 378 -0.47 -67.44 -36.46
N SER A 379 -1.58 -68.18 -36.38
CA SER A 379 -1.56 -69.64 -36.47
C SER A 379 -1.14 -70.16 -37.84
N ARG A 380 -1.32 -69.37 -38.91
CA ARG A 380 -0.88 -69.69 -40.27
C ARG A 380 0.49 -69.10 -40.62
N TRP A 381 1.07 -68.30 -39.72
CA TRP A 381 2.33 -67.64 -39.98
C TRP A 381 3.46 -68.66 -39.98
N SER A 382 4.17 -68.71 -41.10
CA SER A 382 5.41 -69.48 -41.25
C SER A 382 6.47 -68.55 -41.83
N PRO A 383 7.73 -68.64 -41.38
CA PRO A 383 8.80 -67.84 -41.93
C PRO A 383 9.14 -68.37 -43.34
N ALA A 384 8.57 -67.77 -44.38
CA ALA A 384 8.90 -68.08 -45.76
C ALA A 384 10.15 -67.27 -46.18
N PRO A 385 11.30 -67.90 -46.50
CA PRO A 385 12.53 -67.20 -46.85
C PRO A 385 12.56 -66.62 -48.29
N ARG A 386 11.42 -66.60 -49.00
CA ARG A 386 11.34 -66.22 -50.43
C ARG A 386 10.34 -65.13 -50.78
N GLN A 387 9.59 -64.60 -49.81
CA GLN A 387 8.85 -63.36 -49.99
C GLN A 387 9.67 -62.27 -49.36
N ALA A 388 10.22 -61.38 -50.19
CA ALA A 388 10.96 -60.22 -49.71
C ALA A 388 10.07 -59.46 -48.71
N LEU A 389 10.42 -59.49 -47.42
CA LEU A 389 9.69 -58.80 -46.35
C LEU A 389 9.43 -57.32 -46.69
N LEU A 390 10.28 -56.74 -47.53
CA LEU A 390 10.07 -55.44 -48.13
C LEU A 390 10.22 -55.54 -49.67
N PRO A 391 9.21 -55.12 -50.44
CA PRO A 391 9.36 -54.87 -51.87
C PRO A 391 10.41 -53.79 -52.11
N SER A 392 11.32 -54.00 -53.08
CA SER A 392 12.38 -53.03 -53.40
C SER A 392 11.84 -51.65 -53.78
N ALA A 393 10.67 -51.59 -54.42
CA ALA A 393 9.97 -50.35 -54.73
C ALA A 393 9.55 -49.56 -53.48
N ALA A 394 9.09 -50.23 -52.42
CA ALA A 394 8.72 -49.58 -51.17
C ALA A 394 9.94 -49.05 -50.41
N ALA A 395 11.05 -49.80 -50.44
CA ALA A 395 12.32 -49.35 -49.87
C ALA A 395 12.88 -48.12 -50.61
N LEU A 396 12.82 -48.10 -51.94
CA LEU A 396 13.23 -46.96 -52.76
C LEU A 396 12.32 -45.73 -52.54
N ALA A 397 11.01 -45.93 -52.40
CA ALA A 397 10.08 -44.85 -52.09
C ALA A 397 10.37 -44.23 -50.71
N ALA A 398 10.59 -45.06 -49.68
CA ALA A 398 10.95 -44.59 -48.33
C ALA A 398 12.31 -43.84 -48.32
N LEU A 399 13.29 -44.30 -49.11
CA LEU A 399 14.56 -43.59 -49.29
C LEU A 399 14.35 -42.23 -50.00
N GLY A 400 13.43 -42.16 -50.96
CA GLY A 400 13.01 -40.91 -51.60
C GLY A 400 12.36 -39.93 -50.61
N ASP A 401 11.49 -40.42 -49.73
CA ASP A 401 10.82 -39.60 -48.71
C ASP A 401 11.80 -39.05 -47.64
N LEU A 402 12.86 -39.81 -47.35
CA LEU A 402 13.92 -39.43 -46.41
C LEU A 402 15.07 -38.63 -47.03
N SER A 403 15.13 -38.57 -48.37
CA SER A 403 16.14 -37.77 -49.07
C SER A 403 15.87 -36.27 -48.93
N PRO A 404 16.89 -35.40 -49.09
CA PRO A 404 16.70 -33.95 -49.05
C PRO A 404 15.65 -33.46 -50.06
N GLY A 405 14.56 -32.87 -49.57
CA GLY A 405 13.40 -32.45 -50.36
C GLY A 405 12.27 -33.49 -50.46
N GLY A 406 12.46 -34.68 -49.87
CA GLY A 406 11.45 -35.71 -49.72
C GLY A 406 10.39 -35.37 -48.67
N LEU A 407 9.29 -36.13 -48.66
CA LEU A 407 8.09 -35.83 -47.88
C LEU A 407 8.34 -35.77 -46.36
N LEU A 408 9.26 -36.60 -45.86
CA LEU A 408 9.60 -36.73 -44.44
C LEU A 408 10.81 -35.90 -44.04
N MET A 409 11.71 -35.60 -44.98
CA MET A 409 12.82 -34.67 -44.75
C MET A 409 12.36 -33.21 -44.90
N LYS A 410 11.38 -32.81 -44.08
CA LYS A 410 11.12 -31.40 -43.81
C LYS A 410 12.37 -30.85 -43.16
N THR A 411 13.21 -30.15 -43.93
CA THR A 411 14.40 -29.47 -43.42
C THR A 411 14.02 -28.77 -42.13
N THR A 412 14.77 -28.96 -41.05
CA THR A 412 14.51 -28.37 -39.74
C THR A 412 14.37 -26.83 -39.79
N GLY A 413 14.81 -26.17 -40.86
CA GLY A 413 14.57 -24.75 -41.18
C GLY A 413 13.26 -24.43 -41.92
N GLY A 414 12.33 -25.39 -42.03
CA GLY A 414 11.03 -25.27 -42.71
C GLY A 414 9.84 -25.62 -41.82
N GLN A 415 10.03 -25.73 -40.50
CA GLN A 415 8.89 -25.55 -39.59
C GLN A 415 8.29 -24.18 -39.86
N LYS A 416 6.97 -24.09 -40.03
CA LYS A 416 6.25 -22.82 -39.91
C LYS A 416 6.65 -22.23 -38.54
N GLY A 417 7.52 -21.22 -38.54
CA GLY A 417 8.10 -20.62 -37.33
C GLY A 417 9.63 -20.67 -37.20
N ALA A 418 10.37 -21.38 -38.06
CA ALA A 418 11.83 -21.30 -38.07
C ALA A 418 12.28 -19.98 -38.71
N VAL A 419 12.54 -18.97 -37.89
CA VAL A 419 13.01 -17.64 -38.31
C VAL A 419 14.36 -17.80 -39.02
N LYS A 420 14.38 -17.65 -40.35
CA LYS A 420 15.63 -17.54 -41.11
C LYS A 420 16.19 -16.15 -40.87
N VAL A 421 17.07 -16.01 -39.88
CA VAL A 421 17.82 -14.76 -39.68
C VAL A 421 18.75 -14.57 -40.89
N LYS A 422 18.52 -13.52 -41.68
CA LYS A 422 19.41 -13.17 -42.79
C LYS A 422 20.59 -12.41 -42.21
N GLY A 423 21.72 -13.09 -42.04
CA GLY A 423 22.98 -12.51 -41.55
C GLY A 423 23.07 -12.34 -40.03
N ALA A 424 24.18 -11.77 -39.55
CA ALA A 424 24.38 -11.45 -38.14
C ALA A 424 23.73 -10.11 -37.79
N VAL A 425 22.88 -10.08 -36.76
CA VAL A 425 22.26 -8.85 -36.24
C VAL A 425 23.28 -8.12 -35.35
N PRO A 426 23.53 -6.81 -35.55
CA PRO A 426 24.41 -6.05 -34.67
C PRO A 426 23.92 -6.04 -33.21
N GLU A 427 24.84 -6.14 -32.25
CA GLU A 427 24.55 -6.20 -30.81
C GLU A 427 23.73 -4.98 -30.30
N ALA A 428 23.89 -3.82 -30.92
CA ALA A 428 23.09 -2.62 -30.60
C ALA A 428 21.61 -2.80 -30.97
N VAL A 429 21.33 -3.42 -32.13
CA VAL A 429 19.97 -3.67 -32.64
C VAL A 429 19.32 -4.81 -31.85
N ALA A 430 20.09 -5.82 -31.47
CA ALA A 430 19.61 -6.91 -30.61
C ALA A 430 19.18 -6.38 -29.23
N ARG A 431 19.96 -5.47 -28.63
CA ARG A 431 19.56 -4.80 -27.39
C ARG A 431 18.30 -3.97 -27.56
N GLU A 432 18.22 -3.15 -28.62
CA GLU A 432 17.01 -2.36 -28.89
C GLU A 432 15.77 -3.24 -29.08
N LEU A 433 15.90 -4.38 -29.77
CA LEU A 433 14.84 -5.37 -29.93
C LEU A 433 14.32 -5.89 -28.57
N VAL A 434 15.23 -6.20 -27.64
CA VAL A 434 14.86 -6.64 -26.28
C VAL A 434 14.11 -5.53 -25.55
N HIS A 435 14.55 -4.27 -25.65
CA HIS A 435 13.85 -3.14 -25.00
C HIS A 435 12.46 -2.93 -25.56
N VAL A 436 12.29 -2.93 -26.90
CA VAL A 436 10.98 -2.82 -27.55
C VAL A 436 10.06 -3.98 -27.12
N GLN A 437 10.60 -5.19 -26.98
CA GLN A 437 9.84 -6.34 -26.49
C GLN A 437 9.43 -6.21 -25.02
N MET A 438 10.30 -5.69 -24.15
CA MET A 438 9.98 -5.42 -22.75
C MET A 438 8.89 -4.35 -22.62
N GLU A 439 9.00 -3.25 -23.37
CA GLU A 439 8.01 -2.18 -23.43
C GLU A 439 6.64 -2.72 -23.87
N LEU A 440 6.61 -3.53 -24.94
CA LEU A 440 5.39 -4.17 -25.41
C LEU A 440 4.80 -5.12 -24.35
N SER A 441 5.64 -5.94 -23.72
CA SER A 441 5.21 -6.93 -22.73
C SER A 441 4.54 -6.28 -21.51
N GLU A 442 5.07 -5.14 -21.04
CA GLU A 442 4.45 -4.40 -19.93
C GLU A 442 3.10 -3.78 -20.33
N LEU A 443 3.00 -3.20 -21.54
CA LEU A 443 1.73 -2.68 -22.05
C LEU A 443 0.68 -3.79 -22.19
N LEU A 444 1.09 -4.96 -22.69
CA LEU A 444 0.23 -6.12 -22.81
C LEU A 444 -0.18 -6.67 -21.44
N ARG A 445 0.74 -6.75 -20.48
CA ARG A 445 0.44 -7.15 -19.10
C ARG A 445 -0.64 -6.27 -18.49
N HIS A 446 -0.53 -4.95 -18.64
CA HIS A 446 -1.56 -4.01 -18.18
C HIS A 446 -2.90 -4.20 -18.87
N LEU A 447 -2.91 -4.50 -20.17
CA LEU A 447 -4.13 -4.78 -20.93
C LEU A 447 -4.79 -6.09 -20.49
N TRP A 448 -4.03 -7.17 -20.40
CA TRP A 448 -4.53 -8.51 -20.05
C TRP A 448 -4.98 -8.59 -18.60
N HIS A 449 -4.34 -7.87 -17.68
CA HIS A 449 -4.80 -7.75 -16.29
C HIS A 449 -6.16 -7.04 -16.16
N CYS A 450 -6.61 -6.32 -17.20
CA CYS A 450 -7.97 -5.77 -17.22
C CYS A 450 -9.04 -6.80 -17.61
N PHE A 451 -8.65 -8.01 -18.02
CA PHE A 451 -9.59 -9.08 -18.34
C PHE A 451 -9.61 -10.15 -17.23
N PRO A 452 -10.81 -10.65 -16.82
CA PRO A 452 -12.14 -10.27 -17.27
C PRO A 452 -12.57 -8.89 -16.76
N VAL A 453 -13.26 -8.10 -17.60
CA VAL A 453 -13.73 -6.74 -17.26
C VAL A 453 -14.95 -6.83 -16.34
N THR A 454 -14.73 -6.94 -15.03
CA THR A 454 -15.78 -7.10 -14.01
C THR A 454 -16.26 -5.78 -13.41
N SER A 455 -15.49 -4.70 -13.54
CA SER A 455 -15.77 -3.38 -12.95
C SER A 455 -15.66 -2.25 -13.98
N GLY A 456 -16.45 -1.19 -13.81
CA GLY A 456 -16.40 0.02 -14.63
C GLY A 456 -15.06 0.79 -14.52
N GLU A 457 -14.32 0.62 -13.42
CA GLU A 457 -12.96 1.14 -13.30
C GLU A 457 -11.98 0.38 -14.20
N LEU A 458 -12.15 -0.95 -14.27
CA LEU A 458 -11.34 -1.82 -15.10
C LEU A 458 -11.62 -1.59 -16.59
N GLU A 459 -12.84 -1.21 -16.93
CA GLU A 459 -13.22 -0.74 -18.27
C GLU A 459 -12.49 0.54 -18.67
N LYS A 460 -12.53 1.58 -17.83
CA LYS A 460 -11.76 2.82 -18.09
C LYS A 460 -10.27 2.54 -18.19
N LYS A 461 -9.76 1.61 -17.37
CA LYS A 461 -8.36 1.18 -17.43
C LYS A 461 -8.05 0.47 -18.75
N LEU A 462 -8.93 -0.42 -19.21
CA LEU A 462 -8.81 -1.12 -20.48
C LEU A 462 -8.78 -0.17 -21.69
N GLU A 463 -9.67 0.82 -21.73
CA GLU A 463 -9.70 1.83 -22.81
C GLU A 463 -8.40 2.65 -22.85
N ASN A 464 -7.91 3.07 -21.69
CA ASN A 464 -6.64 3.78 -21.57
C ASN A 464 -5.46 2.89 -21.99
N SER A 465 -5.41 1.63 -21.55
CA SER A 465 -4.35 0.68 -21.92
C SER A 465 -4.36 0.40 -23.42
N LYS A 466 -5.53 0.31 -24.06
CA LYS A 466 -5.67 0.19 -25.52
C LYS A 466 -5.10 1.42 -26.23
N ALA A 467 -5.40 2.63 -25.75
CA ALA A 467 -4.85 3.85 -26.33
C ALA A 467 -3.32 3.92 -26.19
N SER A 468 -2.76 3.50 -25.05
CA SER A 468 -1.31 3.39 -24.85
C SER A 468 -0.67 2.38 -25.80
N LEU A 469 -1.31 1.22 -26.02
CA LEU A 469 -0.83 0.20 -26.96
C LEU A 469 -0.85 0.69 -28.42
N GLU A 470 -1.88 1.44 -28.83
CA GLU A 470 -1.92 2.07 -30.15
C GLU A 470 -0.85 3.15 -30.31
N ASN A 471 -0.65 4.00 -29.29
CA ASN A 471 0.41 4.99 -29.31
C ASN A 471 1.80 4.34 -29.42
N PHE A 472 2.04 3.25 -28.68
CA PHE A 472 3.27 2.47 -28.81
C PHE A 472 3.45 1.91 -30.22
N ARG A 473 2.38 1.31 -30.79
CA ARG A 473 2.39 0.76 -32.14
C ARG A 473 2.84 1.81 -33.16
N TYR A 474 2.23 3.00 -33.15
CA TYR A 474 2.52 4.04 -34.15
C TYR A 474 3.80 4.83 -33.88
N ARG A 475 4.17 5.08 -32.62
CA ARG A 475 5.30 5.97 -32.28
C ARG A 475 6.63 5.25 -32.11
N ARG A 476 6.62 3.97 -31.74
CA ARG A 476 7.84 3.21 -31.41
C ARG A 476 8.00 1.98 -32.29
N PHE A 477 6.97 1.13 -32.35
CA PHE A 477 7.06 -0.17 -33.02
C PHE A 477 7.16 -0.07 -34.55
N ILE A 478 6.28 0.67 -35.22
CA ILE A 478 6.31 0.82 -36.69
C ILE A 478 7.64 1.44 -37.17
N PRO A 479 8.13 2.57 -36.60
CA PRO A 479 9.42 3.13 -37.00
C PRO A 479 10.60 2.16 -36.80
N PHE A 480 10.58 1.36 -35.73
CA PHE A 480 11.58 0.34 -35.47
C PHE A 480 11.52 -0.81 -36.49
N GLN A 481 10.30 -1.26 -36.83
CA GLN A 481 10.08 -2.29 -37.85
C GLN A 481 10.54 -1.83 -39.24
N GLU A 482 10.23 -0.59 -39.62
CA GLU A 482 10.68 0.00 -40.89
C GLU A 482 12.21 0.10 -40.95
N ASN A 483 12.86 0.50 -39.85
CA ASN A 483 14.32 0.54 -39.76
C ASN A 483 14.94 -0.86 -39.95
N LEU A 484 14.39 -1.88 -39.28
CA LEU A 484 14.84 -3.27 -39.41
C LEU A 484 14.66 -3.82 -40.83
N GLN A 485 13.57 -3.46 -41.50
CA GLN A 485 13.30 -3.89 -42.87
C GLN A 485 14.25 -3.21 -43.87
N GLN A 486 14.47 -1.90 -43.74
CA GLN A 486 15.31 -1.12 -44.66
C GLN A 486 16.80 -1.42 -44.49
N ASN A 487 17.30 -1.50 -43.26
CA ASN A 487 18.74 -1.61 -42.99
C ASN A 487 19.24 -3.05 -42.92
N TYR A 488 18.38 -4.01 -42.54
CA TYR A 488 18.82 -5.38 -42.23
C TYR A 488 18.02 -6.47 -42.95
N GLN A 489 16.99 -6.12 -43.74
CA GLN A 489 16.12 -7.08 -44.46
C GLN A 489 15.52 -8.20 -43.57
N ASN A 490 15.43 -7.96 -42.25
CA ASN A 490 15.02 -8.94 -41.24
C ASN A 490 13.63 -8.59 -40.69
N SER A 491 12.60 -8.62 -41.54
CA SER A 491 11.21 -8.34 -41.14
C SER A 491 10.66 -9.41 -40.17
N GLU A 492 11.13 -10.65 -40.28
CA GLU A 492 10.65 -11.81 -39.53
C GLU A 492 10.86 -11.68 -38.01
N LEU A 493 11.85 -10.90 -37.56
CA LEU A 493 12.17 -10.72 -36.13
C LEU A 493 11.07 -9.95 -35.36
N THR A 494 10.29 -9.14 -36.07
CA THR A 494 9.23 -8.31 -35.46
C THR A 494 7.84 -8.90 -35.62
N MET A 495 7.69 -9.98 -36.39
CA MET A 495 6.39 -10.58 -36.68
C MET A 495 5.66 -11.02 -35.42
N HIS A 496 6.37 -11.66 -34.48
CA HIS A 496 5.76 -12.08 -33.22
C HIS A 496 5.22 -10.90 -32.41
N MET A 497 5.95 -9.80 -32.34
CA MET A 497 5.49 -8.57 -31.67
C MET A 497 4.26 -7.97 -32.35
N ALA A 498 4.23 -7.98 -33.68
CA ALA A 498 3.06 -7.53 -34.45
C ALA A 498 1.83 -8.40 -34.17
N GLU A 499 2.00 -9.73 -34.14
CA GLU A 499 0.95 -10.69 -33.81
C GLU A 499 0.42 -10.48 -32.38
N MET A 500 1.31 -10.24 -31.40
CA MET A 500 0.91 -9.95 -30.02
C MET A 500 0.07 -8.66 -29.92
N ILE A 501 0.46 -7.59 -30.62
CA ILE A 501 -0.29 -6.34 -30.68
C ILE A 501 -1.66 -6.58 -31.33
N GLU A 502 -1.70 -7.29 -32.45
CA GLU A 502 -2.93 -7.57 -33.18
C GLU A 502 -3.89 -8.45 -32.37
N ALA A 503 -3.40 -9.50 -31.71
CA ALA A 503 -4.20 -10.36 -30.85
C ALA A 503 -4.84 -9.60 -29.69
N ALA A 504 -4.07 -8.71 -29.05
CA ALA A 504 -4.53 -7.83 -27.99
C ALA A 504 -5.61 -6.84 -28.47
N LEU A 505 -5.39 -6.20 -29.62
CA LEU A 505 -6.39 -5.31 -30.22
C LEU A 505 -7.64 -6.09 -30.64
N ASN A 506 -7.51 -7.27 -31.24
CA ASN A 506 -8.63 -8.11 -31.64
C ASN A 506 -9.47 -8.56 -30.43
N LYS A 507 -8.83 -8.92 -29.30
CA LYS A 507 -9.53 -9.22 -28.06
C LYS A 507 -10.37 -8.03 -27.58
N TYR A 508 -9.80 -6.83 -27.59
CA TYR A 508 -10.51 -5.60 -27.21
C TYR A 508 -11.70 -5.33 -28.15
N HIS A 509 -11.50 -5.42 -29.47
CA HIS A 509 -12.58 -5.21 -30.44
C HIS A 509 -13.71 -6.24 -30.27
N ASN A 510 -13.37 -7.52 -30.05
CA ASN A 510 -14.36 -8.57 -29.80
C ASN A 510 -15.14 -8.32 -28.50
N TRP A 511 -14.47 -7.90 -27.43
CA TRP A 511 -15.14 -7.50 -26.19
C TRP A 511 -16.08 -6.31 -26.41
N ARG A 512 -15.61 -5.26 -27.09
CA ARG A 512 -16.41 -4.05 -27.38
C ARG A 512 -17.64 -4.38 -28.24
N LYS A 513 -17.49 -5.21 -29.27
CA LYS A 513 -18.60 -5.70 -30.11
C LYS A 513 -19.63 -6.47 -29.27
N LYS A 514 -19.19 -7.41 -28.42
CA LYS A 514 -20.08 -8.18 -27.54
C LYS A 514 -20.84 -7.28 -26.56
N ARG A 515 -20.21 -6.23 -26.04
CA ARG A 515 -20.87 -5.24 -25.18
C ARG A 515 -21.95 -4.44 -25.90
N HIS A 516 -21.69 -3.97 -27.12
CA HIS A 516 -22.71 -3.30 -27.94
C HIS A 516 -23.91 -4.20 -28.25
N ILE A 517 -23.68 -5.51 -28.45
CA ILE A 517 -24.75 -6.49 -28.68
C ILE A 517 -25.52 -6.78 -27.36
N GLY A 518 -24.83 -6.84 -26.22
CA GLY A 518 -25.45 -7.05 -24.90
C GLY A 518 -26.39 -5.91 -24.46
N PHE A 519 -26.21 -4.70 -24.97
CA PHE A 519 -27.15 -3.58 -24.77
C PHE A 519 -28.34 -3.58 -25.75
N SER A 520 -28.32 -4.41 -26.79
CA SER A 520 -29.38 -4.49 -27.81
C SER A 520 -30.46 -5.55 -27.51
N LEU A 521 -30.27 -6.41 -26.51
CA LEU A 521 -31.33 -7.27 -25.99
C LEU A 521 -32.09 -6.51 -24.89
N ALA A 522 -33.19 -5.87 -25.29
CA ALA A 522 -34.21 -5.37 -24.39
C ALA A 522 -34.74 -6.50 -23.47
N PRO A 523 -35.18 -6.19 -22.24
CA PRO A 523 -35.70 -7.20 -21.32
C PRO A 523 -36.93 -7.90 -21.92
N PRO A 524 -37.13 -9.21 -21.65
CA PRO A 524 -38.33 -9.91 -22.08
C PRO A 524 -39.58 -9.26 -21.44
N PRO A 525 -40.73 -9.24 -22.13
CA PRO A 525 -41.97 -8.72 -21.56
C PRO A 525 -42.34 -9.52 -20.29
N ALA A 526 -42.86 -8.80 -19.30
CA ALA A 526 -43.24 -9.34 -18.00
C ALA A 526 -44.16 -10.56 -18.11
N PRO A 527 -44.06 -11.54 -17.20
CA PRO A 527 -44.90 -12.73 -17.21
C PRO A 527 -46.37 -12.33 -17.07
N GLN A 528 -47.20 -12.77 -18.02
CA GLN A 528 -48.64 -12.64 -17.91
C GLN A 528 -49.13 -13.53 -16.77
N ASP A 529 -49.81 -12.92 -15.80
CA ASP A 529 -50.56 -13.62 -14.75
C ASP A 529 -51.51 -14.62 -15.38
N THR A 530 -51.20 -15.91 -15.23
CA THR A 530 -52.11 -17.02 -15.53
C THR A 530 -52.70 -17.51 -14.21
N SER A 531 -53.46 -16.64 -13.54
CA SER A 531 -54.38 -17.07 -12.49
C SER A 531 -55.57 -17.75 -13.16
N VAL A 532 -55.54 -19.08 -13.22
CA VAL A 532 -56.68 -19.93 -13.60
C VAL A 532 -57.75 -19.80 -12.50
N PRO A 533 -59.01 -19.45 -12.82
CA PRO A 533 -60.08 -19.47 -11.83
C PRO A 533 -60.46 -20.93 -11.53
N VAL A 534 -60.38 -21.29 -10.26
CA VAL A 534 -60.95 -22.55 -9.74
C VAL A 534 -62.45 -22.49 -9.93
N LEU A 535 -62.98 -23.37 -10.78
CA LEU A 535 -64.41 -23.68 -10.86
C LEU A 535 -64.69 -24.78 -9.85
N ASP A 536 -65.47 -24.44 -8.83
CA ASP A 536 -66.13 -25.40 -7.93
C ASP A 536 -66.99 -26.37 -8.74
N LEU A 537 -66.74 -27.66 -8.56
CA LEU A 537 -67.72 -28.75 -8.65
C LEU A 537 -67.24 -29.96 -7.82
#